data_AF-A0A7K3M1M2-F1
#
_entry.id   AF-A0A7K3M1M2-F1
#
_cell.length_a   1.000
_cell.length_b   1.000
_cell.length_c   1.000
_cell.angle_alpha   90.00
_cell.angle_beta   90.00
_cell.angle_gamma   90.00
#
_symmetry.space_group_name_H-M   'P 1'
#
loop_
_entity.id
_entity.type
_entity.pdbx_description
1 polymer ?
#
loop_
_entity_poly.entity_id
_entity_poly.type
_entity_poly.pdbx_seq_one_letter_code
_entity_poly.pdbx_strand_id
1 'polypeptide(L)'
;MTAQHGKAGRKRTIGRRPLLQAVAGLGLVGTASVVSAQQAQAAVPDGTYCLINEFSGKALDNLRSTTDATNVGQWAHWGGLPQRWLVSHEGDGLYQLIALYSGTWRALDNGSSNEDGASVIQWRGNGESQQRWQIVDVGGGYQKLICAYSGKALDNGSSTADGARTMQWTDHGGPQQRWRFVPIAGGSRTFTHPGLLHTQADFDRMVAKVQAGEQPWLGSWEKLTASPEAQLSWSPRPQPEVRRGAGTNENFMLLARDVHAAYQTALRWKISGDDRYADKSVEIMNAWSSTLENLGGDQHVALLAGINGYQFANAAEMMRGYPGFDLAGFQAMMLDKFYPRSNWFMLNHSDTCVTHYWANWELGNMATMVAIGALCDDWPIYEQGLEYFRHGAGNGSIGRAVWHLHSSSLGQWQESGRDQAHTIMGVGLMAALCEMAWNQGDDMYGWDGNRFLAGAEYVARYNNGHSVPYETYRWENGHNCDPQQQTVISTNQRGQLRPVWEMILGHYAGRRGLSTPNVAEMVARLRPESGAGGHASTYDQLGLGSLTFAR
;
A
#
# COMPACT_ATOMS: atom_id res chain seq x y z
N MET A 1 -51.70 37.16 -42.86
CA MET A 1 -50.74 37.78 -43.78
C MET A 1 -49.78 36.68 -44.23
N THR A 2 -50.17 35.90 -45.24
CA THR A 2 -49.75 36.00 -46.68
C THR A 2 -48.26 35.69 -46.86
N ALA A 3 -47.78 34.81 -47.74
CA ALA A 3 -48.28 33.77 -48.66
C ALA A 3 -46.99 33.09 -49.18
N GLN A 4 -46.81 31.76 -49.12
CA GLN A 4 -47.13 30.76 -50.14
C GLN A 4 -46.39 30.85 -51.51
N HIS A 5 -45.99 29.66 -51.99
CA HIS A 5 -45.70 29.17 -53.37
C HIS A 5 -44.21 28.84 -53.65
N GLY A 6 -43.83 27.69 -54.22
CA GLY A 6 -44.55 26.54 -54.74
C GLY A 6 -43.87 25.94 -55.99
N LYS A 7 -43.68 24.60 -56.00
CA LYS A 7 -43.64 23.64 -57.15
C LYS A 7 -42.51 23.80 -58.20
N ALA A 8 -41.64 22.82 -58.46
CA ALA A 8 -41.78 21.45 -59.02
C ALA A 8 -41.75 21.35 -60.57
N GLY A 9 -40.93 20.40 -61.10
CA GLY A 9 -40.92 19.91 -62.50
C GLY A 9 -39.51 19.98 -63.14
N ARG A 10 -38.72 18.94 -63.50
CA ARG A 10 -38.79 17.53 -63.97
C ARG A 10 -38.48 17.41 -65.49
N LYS A 11 -37.58 16.44 -65.81
CA LYS A 11 -37.25 15.75 -67.11
C LYS A 11 -35.99 16.25 -67.84
N ARG A 12 -34.92 15.41 -67.94
CA ARG A 12 -34.55 14.40 -68.99
C ARG A 12 -34.28 15.10 -70.35
N THR A 13 -33.15 14.91 -71.06
CA THR A 13 -32.71 13.69 -71.79
C THR A 13 -31.30 13.92 -72.40
N ILE A 14 -30.35 12.99 -72.27
CA ILE A 14 -29.65 12.17 -73.31
C ILE A 14 -29.02 12.90 -74.51
N GLY A 15 -27.70 12.72 -74.69
CA GLY A 15 -26.96 12.92 -75.95
C GLY A 15 -25.60 12.21 -75.93
N ARG A 16 -25.30 11.41 -76.96
CA ARG A 16 -24.19 10.42 -77.07
C ARG A 16 -23.02 10.92 -77.97
N ARG A 17 -21.77 10.55 -77.60
CA ARG A 17 -20.61 10.08 -78.43
C ARG A 17 -19.86 11.09 -79.35
N PRO A 18 -18.66 10.75 -79.92
CA PRO A 18 -17.45 10.03 -79.44
C PRO A 18 -16.10 10.68 -79.94
N LEU A 19 -14.98 9.92 -79.94
CA LEU A 19 -13.64 10.13 -80.57
C LEU A 19 -12.61 10.92 -79.73
N LEU A 20 -11.29 10.67 -79.74
CA LEU A 20 -10.40 9.54 -80.06
C LEU A 20 -9.00 10.02 -79.57
N GLN A 21 -8.23 9.11 -78.96
CA GLN A 21 -6.76 9.06 -78.90
C GLN A 21 -5.87 10.28 -78.53
N ALA A 22 -5.15 10.08 -77.42
CA ALA A 22 -3.70 10.24 -77.18
C ALA A 22 -3.01 11.60 -77.40
N VAL A 23 -2.31 12.10 -76.37
CA VAL A 23 -0.83 12.03 -76.21
C VAL A 23 -0.43 12.77 -74.91
N ALA A 24 0.69 12.32 -74.33
CA ALA A 24 1.29 12.63 -73.05
C ALA A 24 1.71 14.10 -72.77
N GLY A 25 1.83 14.45 -71.48
CA GLY A 25 2.65 15.58 -71.02
C GLY A 25 2.29 16.15 -69.64
N LEU A 26 3.12 15.82 -68.63
CA LEU A 26 3.46 16.51 -67.36
C LEU A 26 2.40 17.29 -66.55
N GLY A 27 2.30 16.99 -65.24
CA GLY A 27 1.73 17.91 -64.25
C GLY A 27 1.47 17.36 -62.85
N LEU A 28 2.53 17.29 -62.04
CA LEU A 28 2.63 17.33 -60.56
C LEU A 28 1.46 16.94 -59.61
N VAL A 29 1.84 16.00 -58.72
CA VAL A 29 1.67 16.00 -57.24
C VAL A 29 0.27 15.78 -56.67
N GLY A 30 -0.08 14.51 -56.51
CA GLY A 30 -0.84 14.06 -55.34
C GLY A 30 0.15 13.59 -54.28
N THR A 31 0.31 14.36 -53.20
CA THR A 31 1.06 13.92 -52.02
C THR A 31 0.34 12.72 -51.41
N ALA A 32 0.93 11.54 -51.55
CA ALA A 32 0.66 10.44 -50.64
C ALA A 32 1.11 10.91 -49.25
N SER A 33 0.16 11.10 -48.34
CA SER A 33 0.43 11.30 -46.93
C SER A 33 1.10 10.02 -46.44
N VAL A 34 2.43 10.06 -46.34
CA VAL A 34 3.19 9.07 -45.60
C VAL A 34 2.83 9.33 -44.14
N VAL A 35 1.82 8.63 -43.62
CA VAL A 35 1.63 8.53 -42.17
C VAL A 35 2.83 7.73 -41.68
N SER A 36 3.85 8.44 -41.22
CA SER A 36 4.93 7.85 -40.44
C SER A 36 4.29 7.19 -39.23
N ALA A 37 4.32 5.86 -39.20
CA ALA A 37 4.08 5.11 -37.97
C ALA A 37 5.17 5.49 -36.99
N GLN A 38 4.87 6.44 -36.10
CA GLN A 38 5.69 6.73 -34.95
C GLN A 38 5.70 5.45 -34.11
N GLN A 39 6.85 4.76 -34.09
CA GLN A 39 7.02 3.56 -33.28
C GLN A 39 6.63 3.91 -31.85
N ALA A 40 5.62 3.21 -31.32
CA ALA A 40 5.28 3.28 -29.91
C ALA A 40 6.53 2.87 -29.13
N GLN A 41 7.14 3.84 -28.46
CA GLN A 41 8.28 3.62 -27.58
C GLN A 41 7.83 2.63 -26.50
N ALA A 42 8.58 1.55 -26.29
CA ALA A 42 8.27 0.60 -25.23
C ALA A 42 8.27 1.37 -23.89
N ALA A 43 7.13 1.37 -23.20
CA ALA A 43 6.98 2.01 -21.91
C ALA A 43 8.00 1.42 -20.91
N VAL A 44 8.60 2.26 -20.07
CA VAL A 44 9.36 1.77 -18.92
C VAL A 44 8.35 1.15 -17.96
N PRO A 45 8.46 -0.13 -17.59
CA PRO A 45 7.50 -0.74 -16.68
C PRO A 45 7.52 -0.05 -15.32
N ASP A 46 6.37 -0.03 -14.64
CA ASP A 46 6.30 0.41 -13.26
C ASP A 46 7.24 -0.44 -12.38
N GLY A 47 7.88 0.21 -11.41
CA GLY A 47 8.84 -0.47 -10.56
C GLY A 47 9.83 0.45 -9.88
N THR A 48 10.69 -0.14 -9.05
CA THR A 48 11.77 0.57 -8.37
C THR A 48 13.04 0.55 -9.21
N TYR A 49 13.65 1.72 -9.43
CA TYR A 49 14.85 1.86 -10.25
C TYR A 49 15.92 2.68 -9.53
N CYS A 50 17.19 2.35 -9.82
CA CYS A 50 18.28 3.30 -9.71
C CYS A 50 18.54 3.92 -11.07
N LEU A 51 18.53 5.25 -11.16
CA LEU A 51 18.81 5.97 -12.40
C LEU A 51 20.29 6.33 -12.44
N ILE A 52 21.07 5.70 -13.31
CA ILE A 52 22.52 5.91 -13.41
C ILE A 52 22.83 6.87 -14.55
N ASN A 53 23.38 8.04 -14.24
CA ASN A 53 23.76 9.02 -15.25
C ASN A 53 24.93 8.51 -16.10
N GLU A 54 24.86 8.73 -17.42
CA GLU A 54 25.93 8.31 -18.33
C GLU A 54 27.21 9.14 -18.18
N PHE A 55 27.10 10.46 -17.99
CA PHE A 55 28.26 11.34 -17.90
C PHE A 55 29.13 11.03 -16.68
N SER A 56 28.51 10.79 -15.52
CA SER A 56 29.24 10.61 -14.26
C SER A 56 29.32 9.16 -13.76
N GLY A 57 28.47 8.26 -14.26
CA GLY A 57 28.30 6.91 -13.71
C GLY A 57 27.65 6.88 -12.31
N LYS A 58 27.14 8.02 -11.82
CA LYS A 58 26.52 8.16 -10.49
C LYS A 58 25.02 7.98 -10.55
N ALA A 59 24.42 7.59 -9.43
CA ALA A 59 22.98 7.42 -9.31
C ALA A 59 22.30 8.75 -8.97
N LEU A 60 21.09 8.96 -9.50
CA LEU A 60 20.16 9.99 -9.03
C LEU A 60 19.84 9.73 -7.56
N ASP A 61 20.05 10.72 -6.71
CA ASP A 61 20.05 10.57 -5.26
C ASP A 61 19.26 11.72 -4.63
N ASN A 62 18.30 11.43 -3.75
CA ASN A 62 17.55 12.48 -3.05
C ASN A 62 18.37 13.15 -1.91
N LEU A 63 19.67 12.86 -1.83
CA LEU A 63 20.66 13.40 -0.91
C LEU A 63 20.32 13.16 0.56
N ARG A 64 19.63 12.04 0.82
CA ARG A 64 19.16 11.67 2.16
C ARG A 64 18.29 12.76 2.81
N SER A 65 17.60 13.56 2.00
CA SER A 65 16.70 14.61 2.49
C SER A 65 15.26 14.13 2.54
N THR A 66 14.53 14.63 3.55
CA THR A 66 13.12 14.30 3.81
C THR A 66 12.28 15.56 3.89
N THR A 67 12.71 16.63 3.20
CA THR A 67 12.10 17.96 3.27
C THR A 67 11.72 18.44 1.87
N ASP A 68 10.56 19.07 1.75
CA ASP A 68 10.15 19.72 0.49
C ASP A 68 11.15 20.79 0.08
N ALA A 69 11.21 21.09 -1.22
CA ALA A 69 12.10 22.10 -1.78
C ALA A 69 13.60 21.77 -1.72
N THR A 70 13.98 20.57 -1.29
CA THR A 70 15.39 20.18 -1.24
C THR A 70 15.86 19.60 -2.56
N ASN A 71 17.12 19.89 -2.91
CA ASN A 71 17.70 19.45 -4.17
C ASN A 71 17.74 17.91 -4.26
N VAL A 72 17.43 17.41 -5.45
CA VAL A 72 17.84 16.06 -5.87
C VAL A 72 19.19 16.19 -6.55
N GLY A 73 20.11 15.30 -6.22
CA GLY A 73 21.48 15.32 -6.71
C GLY A 73 21.93 13.99 -7.27
N GLN A 74 23.24 13.80 -7.30
CA GLN A 74 23.87 12.55 -7.70
C GLN A 74 24.88 12.08 -6.65
N TRP A 75 25.04 10.77 -6.53
CA TRP A 75 26.05 10.16 -5.66
C TRP A 75 26.59 8.87 -6.27
N ALA A 76 27.81 8.47 -5.91
CA ALA A 76 28.37 7.17 -6.24
C ALA A 76 27.32 6.06 -6.01
N HIS A 77 27.12 5.19 -7.01
CA HIS A 77 26.07 4.18 -6.92
C HIS A 77 26.39 3.13 -5.86
N TRP A 78 25.48 2.95 -4.91
CA TRP A 78 25.55 1.91 -3.87
C TRP A 78 24.20 1.19 -3.66
N GLY A 79 23.18 1.48 -4.48
CA GLY A 79 21.88 0.79 -4.47
C GLY A 79 21.02 1.10 -3.24
N GLY A 80 21.37 2.14 -2.52
CA GLY A 80 20.70 2.59 -1.31
C GLY A 80 19.37 3.26 -1.53
N LEU A 81 18.54 3.32 -0.48
CA LEU A 81 17.22 3.97 -0.51
C LEU A 81 17.20 5.40 -1.09
N PRO A 82 18.18 6.30 -0.82
CA PRO A 82 18.25 7.62 -1.48
C PRO A 82 18.32 7.57 -2.99
N GLN A 83 18.78 6.43 -3.54
CA GLN A 83 19.00 6.19 -4.96
C GLN A 83 17.88 5.37 -5.60
N ARG A 84 16.88 4.97 -4.82
CA ARG A 84 15.75 4.16 -5.30
C ARG A 84 14.56 5.06 -5.56
N TRP A 85 14.12 5.02 -6.81
CA TRP A 85 13.00 5.80 -7.30
C TRP A 85 11.92 4.84 -7.75
N LEU A 86 10.74 4.92 -7.13
CA LEU A 86 9.55 4.29 -7.67
C LEU A 86 9.12 5.06 -8.91
N VAL A 87 9.19 4.40 -10.07
CA VAL A 87 8.70 4.88 -11.36
C VAL A 87 7.30 4.32 -11.55
N SER A 88 6.31 5.20 -11.68
CA SER A 88 4.89 4.86 -11.83
C SER A 88 4.31 5.55 -13.06
N HIS A 89 3.63 4.81 -13.93
CA HIS A 89 2.98 5.31 -15.13
C HIS A 89 1.62 5.92 -14.79
N GLU A 90 1.43 7.18 -15.17
CA GLU A 90 0.24 7.99 -14.82
C GLU A 90 -0.79 8.08 -15.96
N GLY A 91 -0.55 7.37 -17.08
CA GLY A 91 -1.30 7.54 -18.33
C GLY A 91 -0.62 8.48 -19.31
N ASP A 92 -1.04 8.45 -20.57
CA ASP A 92 -0.55 9.33 -21.67
C ASP A 92 0.98 9.35 -21.86
N GLY A 93 1.69 8.29 -21.46
CA GLY A 93 3.15 8.17 -21.55
C GLY A 93 3.90 9.02 -20.52
N LEU A 94 3.22 9.52 -19.49
CA LEU A 94 3.80 10.28 -18.38
C LEU A 94 4.05 9.39 -17.17
N TYR A 95 5.12 9.72 -16.44
CA TYR A 95 5.56 9.01 -15.26
C TYR A 95 5.73 9.96 -14.09
N GLN A 96 5.51 9.44 -12.89
CA GLN A 96 6.00 10.03 -11.64
C GLN A 96 7.19 9.22 -11.13
N LEU A 97 8.17 9.91 -10.55
CA LEU A 97 9.32 9.29 -9.88
C LEU A 97 9.30 9.69 -8.40
N ILE A 98 9.11 8.73 -7.51
CA ILE A 98 9.00 8.96 -6.07
C ILE A 98 10.27 8.45 -5.39
N ALA A 99 10.94 9.33 -4.64
CA ALA A 99 12.09 8.93 -3.83
C ALA A 99 11.65 7.99 -2.70
N LEU A 100 12.21 6.79 -2.62
CA LEU A 100 11.86 5.81 -1.58
C LEU A 100 12.54 6.10 -0.23
N TYR A 101 13.55 6.96 -0.19
CA TYR A 101 14.18 7.32 1.07
C TYR A 101 13.20 8.04 1.99
N SER A 102 12.95 7.41 3.15
CA SER A 102 12.25 7.93 4.34
C SER A 102 10.72 7.87 4.36
N GLY A 103 10.06 7.19 3.41
CA GLY A 103 8.59 7.11 3.42
C GLY A 103 7.91 8.49 3.35
N THR A 104 8.56 9.48 2.74
CA THR A 104 8.03 10.85 2.63
C THR A 104 7.50 11.20 1.25
N TRP A 105 7.46 10.24 0.33
CA TRP A 105 6.63 10.33 -0.86
C TRP A 105 6.83 11.58 -1.71
N ARG A 106 8.08 12.02 -1.79
CA ARG A 106 8.41 13.20 -2.56
C ARG A 106 8.72 12.80 -3.98
N ALA A 107 7.98 13.41 -4.90
CA ALA A 107 8.18 13.25 -6.31
C ALA A 107 9.39 14.07 -6.78
N LEU A 108 10.08 13.57 -7.79
CA LEU A 108 11.02 14.34 -8.59
C LEU A 108 10.28 15.49 -9.26
N ASP A 109 10.66 16.72 -8.94
CA ASP A 109 9.92 17.93 -9.29
C ASP A 109 10.88 18.96 -9.90
N ASN A 110 10.48 19.59 -11.01
CA ASN A 110 11.33 20.57 -11.70
C ASN A 110 11.39 21.96 -11.02
N GLY A 111 10.73 22.12 -9.86
CA GLY A 111 10.63 23.37 -9.12
C GLY A 111 9.62 24.36 -9.69
N SER A 112 8.70 23.91 -10.54
CA SER A 112 7.76 24.77 -11.30
C SER A 112 8.47 25.86 -12.11
N SER A 113 9.63 25.53 -12.70
CA SER A 113 10.46 26.46 -13.47
C SER A 113 10.50 26.10 -14.95
N ASN A 114 10.65 27.11 -15.81
CA ASN A 114 10.91 26.97 -17.25
C ASN A 114 12.33 27.35 -17.66
N GLU A 115 13.20 27.66 -16.69
CA GLU A 115 14.55 28.16 -16.94
C GLU A 115 15.59 27.03 -17.02
N ASP A 116 16.54 27.17 -17.94
CA ASP A 116 17.72 26.30 -17.98
C ASP A 116 18.56 26.48 -16.71
N GLY A 117 19.01 25.35 -16.13
CA GLY A 117 19.81 25.34 -14.91
C GLY A 117 19.02 25.44 -13.62
N ALA A 118 17.68 25.57 -13.67
CA ALA A 118 16.83 25.47 -12.49
C ALA A 118 16.99 24.11 -11.80
N SER A 119 17.09 24.11 -10.47
CA SER A 119 17.25 22.86 -9.70
C SER A 119 16.07 21.94 -9.88
N VAL A 120 16.36 20.66 -10.02
CA VAL A 120 15.37 19.61 -9.79
C VAL A 120 15.41 19.29 -8.29
N ILE A 121 14.23 19.29 -7.69
CA ILE A 121 14.00 19.16 -6.26
C ILE A 121 13.16 17.93 -5.99
N GLN A 122 12.94 17.65 -4.72
CA GLN A 122 11.89 16.76 -4.27
C GLN A 122 10.76 17.57 -3.62
N TRP A 123 9.53 17.19 -3.89
CA TRP A 123 8.34 17.83 -3.32
C TRP A 123 7.22 16.81 -3.09
N ARG A 124 6.39 17.00 -2.07
CA ARG A 124 5.21 16.16 -1.83
C ARG A 124 4.39 15.98 -3.12
N GLY A 125 3.90 14.76 -3.36
CA GLY A 125 3.04 14.50 -4.52
C GLY A 125 1.85 15.46 -4.58
N ASN A 126 1.71 16.21 -5.67
CA ASN A 126 0.61 17.17 -5.87
C ASN A 126 -0.18 16.94 -7.17
N GLY A 127 0.26 15.99 -8.00
CA GLY A 127 -0.43 15.62 -9.24
C GLY A 127 -0.21 16.58 -10.41
N GLU A 128 0.58 17.64 -10.21
CA GLU A 128 0.78 18.71 -11.20
C GLU A 128 1.87 18.37 -12.21
N SER A 129 1.87 19.06 -13.36
CA SER A 129 2.74 18.77 -14.51
C SER A 129 4.25 18.88 -14.23
N GLN A 130 4.68 19.61 -13.20
CA GLN A 130 6.10 19.68 -12.81
C GLN A 130 6.65 18.40 -12.19
N GLN A 131 5.75 17.48 -11.78
CA GLN A 131 6.07 16.16 -11.23
C GLN A 131 5.82 15.03 -12.25
N ARG A 132 5.54 15.39 -13.50
CA ARG A 132 5.26 14.45 -14.58
C ARG A 132 6.40 14.48 -15.57
N TRP A 133 6.90 13.30 -15.92
CA TRP A 133 8.07 13.13 -16.78
C TRP A 133 7.75 12.17 -17.90
N GLN A 134 8.04 12.55 -19.14
CA GLN A 134 8.10 11.60 -20.25
C GLN A 134 9.44 10.87 -20.18
N ILE A 135 9.43 9.54 -20.30
CA ILE A 135 10.66 8.74 -20.38
C ILE A 135 10.89 8.34 -21.84
N VAL A 136 11.97 8.85 -22.42
CA VAL A 136 12.30 8.68 -23.84
C VAL A 136 13.56 7.81 -23.98
N ASP A 137 13.43 6.61 -24.51
CA ASP A 137 14.57 5.76 -24.90
C ASP A 137 15.39 6.44 -26.02
N VAL A 138 16.70 6.52 -25.81
CA VAL A 138 17.67 7.12 -26.74
C VAL A 138 18.68 6.11 -27.28
N GLY A 139 18.42 4.81 -27.08
CA GLY A 139 19.28 3.71 -27.51
C GLY A 139 20.44 3.43 -26.56
N GLY A 140 21.08 2.28 -26.75
CA GLY A 140 22.22 1.87 -25.92
C GLY A 140 21.88 1.56 -24.46
N GLY A 141 20.59 1.39 -24.13
CA GLY A 141 20.11 1.17 -22.77
C GLY A 141 19.94 2.43 -21.93
N TYR A 142 20.00 3.62 -22.55
CA TYR A 142 19.80 4.90 -21.88
C TYR A 142 18.46 5.54 -22.24
N GLN A 143 17.91 6.29 -21.30
CA GLN A 143 16.67 7.03 -21.42
C GLN A 143 16.91 8.50 -21.04
N LYS A 144 16.04 9.40 -21.50
CA LYS A 144 15.94 10.78 -21.02
C LYS A 144 14.63 10.96 -20.27
N LEU A 145 14.62 11.83 -19.26
CA LEU A 145 13.40 12.25 -18.59
C LEU A 145 13.09 13.68 -19.01
N ILE A 146 11.96 13.90 -19.68
CA ILE A 146 11.51 15.22 -20.14
C ILE A 146 10.35 15.68 -19.27
N CYS A 147 10.50 16.81 -18.57
CA CYS A 147 9.45 17.33 -17.69
C CYS A 147 8.24 17.80 -18.50
N ALA A 148 7.03 17.41 -18.11
CA ALA A 148 5.80 17.81 -18.80
C ALA A 148 5.47 19.29 -18.62
N TYR A 149 5.92 19.92 -17.53
CA TYR A 149 5.74 21.35 -17.29
C TYR A 149 6.55 22.21 -18.26
N SER A 150 7.84 21.92 -18.43
CA SER A 150 8.77 22.79 -19.16
C SER A 150 9.25 22.26 -20.50
N GLY A 151 9.05 20.97 -20.80
CA GLY A 151 9.61 20.29 -21.97
C GLY A 151 11.13 20.11 -21.91
N LYS A 152 11.76 20.29 -20.75
CA LYS A 152 13.23 20.21 -20.56
C LYS A 152 13.65 18.87 -19.96
N ALA A 153 14.90 18.48 -20.23
CA ALA A 153 15.47 17.21 -19.78
C ALA A 153 16.05 17.30 -18.37
N LEU A 154 15.97 16.21 -17.60
CA LEU A 154 16.75 16.01 -16.37
C LEU A 154 18.24 15.92 -16.71
N ASP A 155 19.03 16.80 -16.11
CA ASP A 155 20.44 17.01 -16.39
C ASP A 155 21.26 16.97 -15.09
N ASN A 156 22.40 16.28 -15.09
CA ASN A 156 23.27 16.20 -13.91
C ASN A 156 24.25 17.39 -13.78
N GLY A 157 24.13 18.41 -14.62
CA GLY A 157 24.95 19.61 -14.64
C GLY A 157 26.36 19.41 -15.18
N SER A 158 26.62 18.31 -15.91
CA SER A 158 27.97 17.88 -16.31
C SER A 158 28.94 17.78 -15.12
N SER A 159 28.43 17.41 -13.94
CA SER A 159 29.22 17.24 -12.73
C SER A 159 29.53 15.76 -12.48
N THR A 160 30.71 15.50 -11.93
CA THR A 160 31.13 14.17 -11.42
C THR A 160 31.31 14.16 -9.90
N ALA A 161 30.94 15.23 -9.20
CA ALA A 161 31.04 15.31 -7.74
C ALA A 161 29.85 14.64 -7.04
N ASP A 162 30.11 13.94 -5.94
CA ASP A 162 29.05 13.46 -5.04
C ASP A 162 28.34 14.65 -4.39
N GLY A 163 27.02 14.58 -4.30
CA GLY A 163 26.17 15.66 -3.76
C GLY A 163 25.89 16.80 -4.74
N ALA A 164 26.44 16.76 -5.96
CA ALA A 164 26.11 17.76 -6.97
C ALA A 164 24.61 17.70 -7.31
N ARG A 165 23.93 18.85 -7.29
CA ARG A 165 22.51 18.94 -7.67
C ARG A 165 22.31 18.53 -9.12
N THR A 166 21.14 17.97 -9.38
CA THR A 166 20.58 17.87 -10.72
C THR A 166 19.80 19.13 -11.05
N MET A 167 19.58 19.35 -12.34
CA MET A 167 18.86 20.50 -12.88
C MET A 167 18.03 20.08 -14.08
N GLN A 168 17.17 20.98 -14.54
CA GLN A 168 16.59 20.86 -15.87
C GLN A 168 17.39 21.68 -16.88
N TRP A 169 17.46 21.20 -18.11
CA TRP A 169 18.10 21.91 -19.21
C TRP A 169 17.42 21.60 -20.53
N THR A 170 17.49 22.54 -21.48
CA THR A 170 17.06 22.33 -22.87
C THR A 170 17.65 21.02 -23.41
N ASP A 171 16.81 20.14 -23.93
CA ASP A 171 17.25 18.85 -24.45
C ASP A 171 18.24 19.05 -25.61
N HIS A 172 19.46 18.57 -25.41
CA HIS A 172 20.53 18.57 -26.41
C HIS A 172 21.13 17.17 -26.60
N GLY A 173 20.52 16.13 -25.99
CA GLY A 173 20.90 14.73 -26.14
C GLY A 173 22.28 14.34 -25.60
N GLY A 174 22.89 15.16 -24.75
CA GLY A 174 24.23 14.91 -24.21
C GLY A 174 24.23 13.86 -23.08
N PRO A 175 25.39 13.26 -22.76
CA PRO A 175 25.49 12.22 -21.73
C PRO A 175 25.03 12.67 -20.33
N GLN A 176 25.08 13.96 -20.02
CA GLN A 176 24.57 14.51 -18.76
C GLN A 176 23.04 14.41 -18.64
N GLN A 177 22.32 14.25 -19.76
CA GLN A 177 20.86 14.10 -19.84
C GLN A 177 20.40 12.64 -20.02
N ARG A 178 21.34 11.70 -20.10
CA ARG A 178 21.08 10.29 -20.38
C ARG A 178 21.25 9.45 -19.13
N TRP A 179 20.21 8.69 -18.79
CA TRP A 179 20.09 7.93 -17.56
C TRP A 179 19.77 6.48 -17.91
N ARG A 180 20.54 5.54 -17.35
CA ARG A 180 20.23 4.12 -17.42
C ARG A 180 19.36 3.76 -16.23
N PHE A 181 18.15 3.32 -16.50
CA PHE A 181 17.25 2.79 -15.47
C PHE A 181 17.71 1.37 -15.15
N VAL A 182 18.43 1.23 -14.04
CA VAL A 182 18.80 -0.07 -13.49
C VAL A 182 17.63 -0.50 -12.62
N PRO A 183 16.81 -1.49 -13.05
CA PRO A 183 15.76 -1.99 -12.19
C PRO A 183 16.42 -2.48 -10.91
N ILE A 184 15.96 -1.97 -9.78
CA ILE A 184 16.09 -2.70 -8.54
C ILE A 184 15.08 -3.82 -8.70
N ALA A 185 15.51 -4.86 -9.41
CA ALA A 185 14.83 -6.13 -9.31
C ALA A 185 14.72 -6.38 -7.80
N GLY A 186 13.52 -6.70 -7.31
CA GLY A 186 13.46 -7.68 -6.24
C GLY A 186 14.17 -8.90 -6.79
N GLY A 187 15.50 -8.95 -6.66
CA GLY A 187 16.35 -9.81 -7.49
C GLY A 187 15.84 -11.23 -7.39
N SER A 188 15.32 -11.80 -8.47
CA SER A 188 14.73 -13.16 -8.50
C SER A 188 13.65 -13.46 -7.44
N ARG A 189 13.16 -12.48 -6.68
CA ARG A 189 12.23 -12.69 -5.57
C ARG A 189 10.81 -12.53 -6.08
N THR A 190 10.09 -13.64 -6.18
CA THR A 190 8.64 -13.65 -6.37
C THR A 190 7.96 -13.54 -5.02
N PHE A 191 6.76 -12.96 -4.98
CA PHE A 191 5.94 -13.07 -3.77
C PHE A 191 5.64 -14.54 -3.49
N THR A 192 5.61 -14.87 -2.20
CA THR A 192 5.20 -16.20 -1.72
C THR A 192 3.68 -16.23 -1.63
N HIS A 193 3.08 -17.27 -2.19
CA HIS A 193 1.65 -17.50 -2.18
C HIS A 193 1.30 -18.95 -1.76
N PRO A 194 0.48 -19.16 -0.71
CA PRO A 194 -0.01 -18.16 0.22
C PRO A 194 1.14 -17.59 1.09
N GLY A 195 1.18 -16.28 1.27
CA GLY A 195 2.26 -15.63 2.04
C GLY A 195 1.90 -14.31 2.72
N LEU A 196 0.62 -14.02 2.92
CA LEU A 196 0.20 -12.93 3.81
C LEU A 196 0.25 -13.39 5.28
N LEU A 197 -0.85 -13.37 6.03
CA LEU A 197 -0.82 -13.78 7.44
C LEU A 197 -0.58 -15.29 7.63
N HIS A 198 -0.86 -16.11 6.62
CA HIS A 198 -0.73 -17.57 6.69
C HIS A 198 0.05 -18.10 5.49
N THR A 199 0.92 -19.07 5.76
CA THR A 199 1.62 -19.89 4.77
C THR A 199 0.95 -21.26 4.62
N GLN A 200 1.35 -22.04 3.62
CA GLN A 200 0.88 -23.43 3.49
C GLN A 200 1.21 -24.26 4.74
N ALA A 201 2.41 -24.08 5.30
CA ALA A 201 2.82 -24.75 6.54
C ALA A 201 1.98 -24.32 7.77
N ASP A 202 1.36 -23.14 7.74
CA ASP A 202 0.40 -22.75 8.77
C ASP A 202 -0.89 -23.55 8.66
N PHE A 203 -1.45 -23.69 7.46
CA PHE A 203 -2.64 -24.51 7.25
C PHE A 203 -2.39 -25.97 7.61
N ASP A 204 -1.26 -26.53 7.19
CA ASP A 204 -0.89 -27.91 7.52
C ASP A 204 -0.80 -28.12 9.04
N ARG A 205 -0.24 -27.16 9.78
CA ARG A 205 -0.22 -27.17 11.25
C ARG A 205 -1.64 -27.11 11.82
N MET A 206 -2.48 -26.20 11.34
CA MET A 206 -3.87 -26.07 11.82
C MET A 206 -4.63 -27.38 11.65
N VAL A 207 -4.55 -28.00 10.47
CA VAL A 207 -5.17 -29.30 10.15
C VAL A 207 -4.67 -30.37 11.12
N ALA A 208 -3.36 -30.54 11.23
CA ALA A 208 -2.77 -31.58 12.07
C ALA A 208 -3.17 -31.44 13.55
N LYS A 209 -3.11 -30.21 14.08
CA LYS A 209 -3.45 -29.93 15.49
C LYS A 209 -4.93 -30.11 15.81
N VAL A 210 -5.81 -29.69 14.90
CA VAL A 210 -7.26 -29.89 15.05
C VAL A 210 -7.62 -31.39 14.95
N GLN A 211 -7.07 -32.10 13.98
CA GLN A 211 -7.30 -33.55 13.82
C GLN A 211 -6.77 -34.36 15.00
N ALA A 212 -5.65 -33.96 15.60
CA ALA A 212 -5.10 -34.57 16.80
C ALA A 212 -5.87 -34.20 18.09
N GLY A 213 -6.84 -33.29 18.02
CA GLY A 213 -7.61 -32.81 19.18
C GLY A 213 -6.77 -32.00 20.17
N GLU A 214 -5.67 -31.39 19.71
CA GLU A 214 -4.73 -30.67 20.57
C GLU A 214 -5.26 -29.27 20.95
N GLN A 215 -5.09 -28.91 22.22
CA GLN A 215 -5.36 -27.54 22.71
C GLN A 215 -4.12 -26.65 22.56
N PRO A 216 -4.27 -25.36 22.23
CA PRO A 216 -5.53 -24.60 22.15
C PRO A 216 -6.22 -24.60 20.77
N TRP A 217 -5.65 -25.29 19.77
CA TRP A 217 -6.16 -25.28 18.39
C TRP A 217 -7.59 -25.80 18.30
N LEU A 218 -7.90 -26.94 18.93
CA LEU A 218 -9.24 -27.52 18.91
C LEU A 218 -10.29 -26.55 19.48
N GLY A 219 -10.04 -25.93 20.64
CA GLY A 219 -10.99 -25.00 21.24
C GLY A 219 -11.23 -23.75 20.38
N SER A 220 -10.22 -23.28 19.65
CA SER A 220 -10.37 -22.14 18.73
C SER A 220 -11.06 -22.54 17.42
N TRP A 221 -10.84 -23.76 16.94
CA TRP A 221 -11.61 -24.36 15.84
C TRP A 221 -13.09 -24.48 16.19
N GLU A 222 -13.44 -24.97 17.38
CA GLU A 222 -14.83 -25.04 17.84
C GLU A 222 -15.49 -23.65 17.83
N LYS A 223 -14.77 -22.63 18.32
CA LYS A 223 -15.21 -21.22 18.27
C LYS A 223 -15.42 -20.72 16.83
N LEU A 224 -14.52 -21.04 15.90
CA LEU A 224 -14.69 -20.73 14.47
C LEU A 224 -15.95 -21.41 13.93
N THR A 225 -16.14 -22.70 14.17
CA THR A 225 -17.29 -23.44 13.61
C THR A 225 -18.64 -22.98 14.14
N ALA A 226 -18.67 -22.42 15.35
CA ALA A 226 -19.85 -21.83 15.99
C ALA A 226 -20.10 -20.36 15.60
N SER A 227 -19.15 -19.69 14.94
CA SER A 227 -19.30 -18.27 14.60
C SER A 227 -20.43 -18.04 13.58
N PRO A 228 -21.28 -17.01 13.76
CA PRO A 228 -22.29 -16.63 12.77
C PRO A 228 -21.70 -16.29 11.39
N GLU A 229 -20.53 -15.64 11.37
CA GLU A 229 -19.81 -15.27 10.16
C GLU A 229 -19.24 -16.48 9.41
N ALA A 230 -19.10 -17.64 10.05
CA ALA A 230 -18.56 -18.86 9.47
C ALA A 230 -19.63 -19.84 8.94
N GLN A 231 -20.89 -19.41 8.81
CA GLN A 231 -22.01 -20.28 8.40
C GLN A 231 -22.31 -20.20 6.90
N LEU A 232 -22.69 -21.34 6.30
CA LEU A 232 -23.07 -21.41 4.88
C LEU A 232 -24.37 -20.64 4.56
N SER A 233 -25.19 -20.35 5.58
CA SER A 233 -26.39 -19.51 5.45
C SER A 233 -26.08 -18.02 5.38
N TRP A 234 -24.81 -17.61 5.48
CA TRP A 234 -24.42 -16.20 5.36
C TRP A 234 -24.76 -15.67 3.96
N SER A 235 -25.35 -14.47 3.93
CA SER A 235 -25.64 -13.74 2.69
C SER A 235 -24.76 -12.49 2.61
N PRO A 236 -23.93 -12.34 1.56
CA PRO A 236 -23.14 -11.13 1.36
C PRO A 236 -24.05 -9.91 1.13
N ARG A 237 -23.56 -8.73 1.53
CA ARG A 237 -24.28 -7.44 1.49
C ARG A 237 -23.42 -6.37 0.81
N PRO A 238 -22.95 -6.60 -0.44
CA PRO A 238 -22.11 -5.65 -1.13
C PRO A 238 -22.82 -4.31 -1.33
N GLN A 239 -22.07 -3.22 -1.26
CA GLN A 239 -22.57 -1.85 -1.44
C GLN A 239 -21.75 -1.14 -2.51
N PRO A 240 -22.38 -0.31 -3.36
CA PRO A 240 -21.64 0.52 -4.33
C PRO A 240 -20.77 1.57 -3.62
N GLU A 241 -21.23 2.11 -2.48
CA GLU A 241 -20.43 3.00 -1.64
C GLU A 241 -20.39 2.49 -0.19
N VAL A 242 -19.19 2.45 0.39
CA VAL A 242 -18.99 2.16 1.81
C VAL A 242 -18.46 3.40 2.52
N ARG A 243 -19.16 3.83 3.57
CA ARG A 243 -18.94 5.09 4.30
C ARG A 243 -18.57 4.86 5.76
N ARG A 244 -17.56 5.59 6.23
CA ARG A 244 -17.15 5.68 7.64
C ARG A 244 -16.90 7.14 8.04
N GLY A 245 -17.29 7.52 9.26
CA GLY A 245 -17.24 8.91 9.75
C GLY A 245 -18.28 9.87 9.13
N ALA A 246 -19.33 9.36 8.52
CA ALA A 246 -20.44 10.15 7.95
C ALA A 246 -21.58 10.43 8.96
N GLY A 247 -21.34 10.23 10.26
CA GLY A 247 -22.36 10.42 11.29
C GLY A 247 -23.44 9.34 11.22
N THR A 248 -24.70 9.73 11.01
CA THR A 248 -25.82 8.76 10.95
C THR A 248 -25.89 7.97 9.64
N ASN A 249 -25.08 8.30 8.63
CA ASN A 249 -25.11 7.68 7.30
C ASN A 249 -23.89 6.77 7.03
N GLU A 250 -23.44 6.05 8.06
CA GLU A 250 -22.33 5.08 7.95
C GLU A 250 -22.84 3.66 7.75
N ASN A 251 -22.16 2.91 6.87
CA ASN A 251 -22.52 1.52 6.56
C ASN A 251 -21.30 0.57 6.55
N PHE A 252 -20.11 1.03 6.98
CA PHE A 252 -18.87 0.25 6.92
C PHE A 252 -18.92 -1.11 7.64
N MET A 253 -19.80 -1.25 8.64
CA MET A 253 -20.00 -2.52 9.33
C MET A 253 -20.55 -3.62 8.42
N LEU A 254 -21.22 -3.29 7.31
CA LEU A 254 -21.62 -4.29 6.31
C LEU A 254 -20.39 -4.93 5.67
N LEU A 255 -19.44 -4.11 5.20
CA LEU A 255 -18.17 -4.58 4.66
C LEU A 255 -17.37 -5.34 5.72
N ALA A 256 -17.19 -4.76 6.91
CA ALA A 256 -16.37 -5.37 7.96
C ALA A 256 -16.86 -6.78 8.33
N ARG A 257 -18.18 -6.99 8.42
CA ARG A 257 -18.74 -8.31 8.71
C ARG A 257 -18.55 -9.30 7.56
N ASP A 258 -18.72 -8.85 6.32
CA ASP A 258 -18.55 -9.71 5.15
C ASP A 258 -17.08 -10.08 4.91
N VAL A 259 -16.13 -9.19 5.17
CA VAL A 259 -14.69 -9.49 5.16
C VAL A 259 -14.36 -10.62 6.15
N HIS A 260 -14.91 -10.54 7.35
CA HIS A 260 -14.71 -11.57 8.37
C HIS A 260 -15.40 -12.88 7.99
N ALA A 261 -16.59 -12.84 7.38
CA ALA A 261 -17.24 -14.03 6.87
C ALA A 261 -16.44 -14.70 5.74
N ALA A 262 -15.89 -13.92 4.81
CA ALA A 262 -15.01 -14.43 3.75
C ALA A 262 -13.75 -15.09 4.34
N TYR A 263 -13.10 -14.43 5.30
CA TYR A 263 -11.92 -14.97 5.97
C TYR A 263 -12.22 -16.25 6.76
N GLN A 264 -13.28 -16.26 7.56
CA GLN A 264 -13.63 -17.40 8.40
C GLN A 264 -14.10 -18.60 7.58
N THR A 265 -14.87 -18.40 6.51
CA THR A 265 -15.25 -19.47 5.59
C THR A 265 -14.05 -20.00 4.79
N ALA A 266 -13.11 -19.14 4.40
CA ALA A 266 -11.84 -19.60 3.83
C ALA A 266 -11.03 -20.47 4.80
N LEU A 267 -10.94 -20.11 6.09
CA LEU A 267 -10.31 -20.96 7.11
C LEU A 267 -11.06 -22.28 7.34
N ARG A 268 -12.40 -22.26 7.34
CA ARG A 268 -13.22 -23.49 7.40
C ARG A 268 -12.82 -24.44 6.29
N TRP A 269 -12.67 -23.94 5.05
CA TRP A 269 -12.21 -24.74 3.92
C TRP A 269 -10.79 -25.25 4.11
N LYS A 270 -9.81 -24.37 4.39
CA LYS A 270 -8.40 -24.76 4.54
C LYS A 270 -8.18 -25.87 5.57
N ILE A 271 -9.02 -25.93 6.62
CA ILE A 271 -8.88 -26.90 7.70
C ILE A 271 -9.72 -28.17 7.47
N SER A 272 -10.95 -28.04 6.97
CA SER A 272 -11.87 -29.19 6.82
C SER A 272 -11.84 -29.85 5.45
N GLY A 273 -11.39 -29.15 4.41
CA GLY A 273 -11.47 -29.60 3.01
C GLY A 273 -12.89 -29.58 2.41
N ASP A 274 -13.88 -28.98 3.08
CA ASP A 274 -15.25 -28.87 2.57
C ASP A 274 -15.39 -27.65 1.64
N ASP A 275 -15.40 -27.91 0.34
CA ASP A 275 -15.44 -26.90 -0.74
C ASP A 275 -16.63 -25.94 -0.65
N ARG A 276 -17.73 -26.32 0.01
CA ARG A 276 -18.87 -25.41 0.22
C ARG A 276 -18.48 -24.13 0.97
N TYR A 277 -17.47 -24.21 1.84
CA TYR A 277 -16.96 -23.04 2.55
C TYR A 277 -16.05 -22.17 1.67
N ALA A 278 -15.29 -22.76 0.74
CA ALA A 278 -14.56 -22.00 -0.26
C ALA A 278 -15.52 -21.29 -1.23
N ASP A 279 -16.55 -22.00 -1.71
CA ASP A 279 -17.60 -21.42 -2.56
C ASP A 279 -18.26 -20.23 -1.88
N LYS A 280 -18.57 -20.33 -0.58
CA LYS A 280 -19.13 -19.21 0.19
C LYS A 280 -18.15 -18.04 0.33
N SER A 281 -16.87 -18.30 0.58
CA SER A 281 -15.84 -17.25 0.67
C SER A 281 -15.72 -16.49 -0.65
N VAL A 282 -15.67 -17.23 -1.76
CA VAL A 282 -15.59 -16.70 -3.12
C VAL A 282 -16.86 -15.95 -3.52
N GLU A 283 -18.05 -16.45 -3.17
CA GLU A 283 -19.32 -15.75 -3.39
C GLU A 283 -19.29 -14.35 -2.75
N ILE A 284 -18.82 -14.25 -1.50
CA ILE A 284 -18.72 -12.97 -0.79
C ILE A 284 -17.72 -12.04 -1.50
N MET A 285 -16.52 -12.54 -1.83
CA MET A 285 -15.46 -11.73 -2.43
C MET A 285 -15.81 -11.25 -3.84
N ASN A 286 -16.35 -12.14 -4.68
CA ASN A 286 -16.80 -11.79 -6.03
C ASN A 286 -17.96 -10.78 -5.99
N ALA A 287 -18.90 -10.92 -5.05
CA ALA A 287 -20.02 -10.00 -4.92
C ALA A 287 -19.56 -8.58 -4.57
N TRP A 288 -18.52 -8.43 -3.75
CA TRP A 288 -17.93 -7.14 -3.43
C TRP A 288 -17.08 -6.58 -4.57
N SER A 289 -16.21 -7.39 -5.18
CA SER A 289 -15.36 -6.93 -6.29
C SER A 289 -16.16 -6.49 -7.52
N SER A 290 -17.33 -7.08 -7.75
CA SER A 290 -18.22 -6.68 -8.84
C SER A 290 -19.11 -5.47 -8.55
N THR A 291 -19.21 -5.03 -7.29
CA THR A 291 -20.21 -4.03 -6.85
C THR A 291 -19.57 -2.77 -6.28
N LEU A 292 -18.44 -2.86 -5.59
CA LEU A 292 -17.85 -1.72 -4.89
C LEU A 292 -17.31 -0.68 -5.87
N GLU A 293 -17.88 0.52 -5.85
CA GLU A 293 -17.48 1.63 -6.71
C GLU A 293 -16.64 2.67 -5.96
N ASN A 294 -16.91 2.91 -4.67
CA ASN A 294 -16.24 3.93 -3.87
C ASN A 294 -16.14 3.61 -2.37
N LEU A 295 -15.03 4.04 -1.76
CA LEU A 295 -14.90 4.23 -0.31
C LEU A 295 -15.04 5.72 0.01
N GLY A 296 -16.00 6.06 0.87
CA GLY A 296 -16.37 7.44 1.19
C GLY A 296 -16.54 7.70 2.69
N GLY A 297 -17.08 8.87 3.01
CA GLY A 297 -17.18 9.38 4.39
C GLY A 297 -16.26 10.58 4.62
N ASP A 298 -15.88 10.81 5.88
CA ASP A 298 -14.89 11.83 6.24
C ASP A 298 -13.48 11.21 6.32
N GLN A 299 -12.54 11.83 7.03
CA GLN A 299 -11.19 11.29 7.27
C GLN A 299 -11.16 9.85 7.81
N HIS A 300 -12.20 9.38 8.51
CA HIS A 300 -12.29 8.01 9.01
C HIS A 300 -12.39 6.96 7.88
N VAL A 301 -12.60 7.37 6.62
CA VAL A 301 -12.42 6.48 5.45
C VAL A 301 -11.01 5.86 5.41
N ALA A 302 -10.00 6.53 5.97
CA ALA A 302 -8.66 5.98 6.10
C ALA A 302 -8.61 4.76 7.05
N LEU A 303 -9.44 4.74 8.12
CA LEU A 303 -9.56 3.57 8.98
C LEU A 303 -10.35 2.44 8.31
N LEU A 304 -11.35 2.78 7.49
CA LEU A 304 -12.07 1.80 6.68
C LEU A 304 -11.13 1.10 5.69
N ALA A 305 -10.41 1.88 4.87
CA ALA A 305 -9.45 1.36 3.92
C ALA A 305 -8.33 0.58 4.65
N GLY A 306 -7.73 1.18 5.67
CA GLY A 306 -6.60 0.61 6.39
C GLY A 306 -6.92 -0.64 7.21
N ILE A 307 -8.08 -0.73 7.88
CA ILE A 307 -8.39 -1.92 8.69
C ILE A 307 -8.99 -3.02 7.83
N ASN A 308 -9.99 -2.70 6.99
CA ASN A 308 -10.68 -3.73 6.23
C ASN A 308 -9.90 -4.18 4.99
N GLY A 309 -9.01 -3.33 4.45
CA GLY A 309 -8.20 -3.65 3.27
C GLY A 309 -7.28 -4.85 3.48
N TYR A 310 -6.40 -4.81 4.49
CA TYR A 310 -5.50 -5.93 4.76
C TYR A 310 -6.26 -7.21 5.12
N GLN A 311 -7.36 -7.08 5.87
CA GLN A 311 -8.20 -8.21 6.26
C GLN A 311 -8.81 -8.89 5.02
N PHE A 312 -9.28 -8.08 4.06
CA PHE A 312 -9.92 -8.61 2.86
C PHE A 312 -8.91 -9.24 1.90
N ALA A 313 -7.74 -8.61 1.74
CA ALA A 313 -6.62 -9.20 1.00
C ALA A 313 -6.18 -10.55 1.57
N ASN A 314 -6.17 -10.70 2.90
CA ASN A 314 -5.87 -11.98 3.55
C ASN A 314 -6.92 -13.06 3.29
N ALA A 315 -8.21 -12.71 3.18
CA ALA A 315 -9.24 -13.67 2.76
C ALA A 315 -9.03 -14.11 1.30
N ALA A 316 -8.77 -13.16 0.40
CA ALA A 316 -8.53 -13.42 -1.02
C ALA A 316 -7.29 -14.28 -1.27
N GLU A 317 -6.21 -14.02 -0.56
CA GLU A 317 -4.96 -14.77 -0.68
C GLU A 317 -5.15 -16.26 -0.37
N MET A 318 -6.02 -16.60 0.60
CA MET A 318 -6.32 -18.00 0.89
C MET A 318 -7.05 -18.70 -0.26
N MET A 319 -7.87 -17.96 -1.03
CA MET A 319 -8.65 -18.45 -2.16
C MET A 319 -7.92 -18.34 -3.50
N ARG A 320 -6.67 -17.83 -3.53
CA ARG A 320 -5.87 -17.76 -4.77
C ARG A 320 -5.85 -19.12 -5.47
N GLY A 321 -6.27 -19.14 -6.73
CA GLY A 321 -6.31 -20.34 -7.58
C GLY A 321 -7.52 -21.26 -7.36
N TYR A 322 -8.44 -20.93 -6.44
CA TYR A 322 -9.68 -21.70 -6.28
C TYR A 322 -10.62 -21.46 -7.49
N PRO A 323 -11.23 -22.52 -8.07
CA PRO A 323 -12.16 -22.37 -9.19
C PRO A 323 -13.32 -21.41 -8.90
N GLY A 324 -13.60 -20.51 -9.84
CA GLY A 324 -14.69 -19.54 -9.72
C GLY A 324 -14.34 -18.27 -8.94
N PHE A 325 -13.15 -18.17 -8.33
CA PHE A 325 -12.70 -16.90 -7.75
C PHE A 325 -12.20 -15.96 -8.85
N ASP A 326 -12.86 -14.81 -8.99
CA ASP A 326 -12.39 -13.74 -9.88
C ASP A 326 -11.28 -12.93 -9.18
N LEU A 327 -10.10 -13.54 -9.09
CA LEU A 327 -8.94 -12.93 -8.46
C LEU A 327 -8.55 -11.61 -9.16
N ALA A 328 -8.64 -11.55 -10.49
CA ALA A 328 -8.25 -10.37 -11.25
C ALA A 328 -9.18 -9.19 -10.96
N GLY A 329 -10.51 -9.41 -10.97
CA GLY A 329 -11.48 -8.39 -10.58
C GLY A 329 -11.32 -7.96 -9.11
N PHE A 330 -10.99 -8.90 -8.23
CA PHE A 330 -10.72 -8.59 -6.83
C PHE A 330 -9.45 -7.75 -6.65
N GLN A 331 -8.34 -8.11 -7.28
CA GLN A 331 -7.09 -7.35 -7.28
C GLN A 331 -7.31 -5.92 -7.80
N ALA A 332 -8.07 -5.77 -8.90
CA ALA A 332 -8.45 -4.46 -9.43
C ALA A 332 -9.23 -3.62 -8.39
N MET A 333 -10.23 -4.19 -7.71
CA MET A 333 -10.93 -3.49 -6.62
C MET A 333 -9.96 -3.03 -5.51
N MET A 334 -9.01 -3.88 -5.11
CA MET A 334 -8.04 -3.53 -4.07
C MET A 334 -7.12 -2.37 -4.51
N LEU A 335 -6.61 -2.42 -5.74
CA LEU A 335 -5.73 -1.39 -6.33
C LEU A 335 -6.47 -0.07 -6.63
N ASP A 336 -7.73 -0.13 -7.05
CA ASP A 336 -8.50 1.05 -7.46
C ASP A 336 -9.21 1.74 -6.29
N LYS A 337 -9.61 0.99 -5.26
CA LYS A 337 -10.51 1.49 -4.19
C LYS A 337 -9.82 1.60 -2.84
N PHE A 338 -9.04 0.60 -2.44
CA PHE A 338 -8.43 0.55 -1.11
C PHE A 338 -7.06 1.24 -1.09
N TYR A 339 -6.18 0.83 -2.00
CA TYR A 339 -4.82 1.36 -2.06
C TYR A 339 -4.76 2.90 -2.17
N PRO A 340 -5.52 3.58 -3.06
CA PRO A 340 -5.40 5.03 -3.23
C PRO A 340 -5.83 5.79 -1.97
N ARG A 341 -6.81 5.25 -1.21
CA ARG A 341 -7.23 5.83 0.08
C ARG A 341 -6.15 5.69 1.14
N SER A 342 -5.55 4.50 1.26
CA SER A 342 -4.46 4.27 2.19
C SER A 342 -3.23 5.07 1.84
N ASN A 343 -2.82 5.06 0.57
CA ASN A 343 -1.71 5.86 0.07
C ASN A 343 -1.93 7.34 0.35
N TRP A 344 -3.08 7.91 -0.05
CA TRP A 344 -3.37 9.32 0.19
C TRP A 344 -3.31 9.71 1.67
N PHE A 345 -3.78 8.85 2.57
CA PHE A 345 -3.67 9.09 4.02
C PHE A 345 -2.20 9.10 4.48
N MET A 346 -1.40 8.14 4.04
CA MET A 346 0.03 8.08 4.37
C MET A 346 0.82 9.27 3.81
N LEU A 347 0.35 9.85 2.70
CA LEU A 347 0.94 11.01 2.05
C LEU A 347 0.62 12.32 2.76
N ASN A 348 -0.65 12.53 3.08
CA ASN A 348 -1.17 13.85 3.40
C ASN A 348 -1.64 13.98 4.85
N HIS A 349 -1.90 12.86 5.55
CA HIS A 349 -2.49 12.87 6.89
C HIS A 349 -3.71 13.77 6.96
N SER A 350 -4.59 13.67 5.97
CA SER A 350 -5.76 14.56 5.84
C SER A 350 -5.41 16.05 5.90
N ASP A 351 -4.28 16.44 5.32
CA ASP A 351 -3.71 17.79 5.31
C ASP A 351 -3.37 18.35 6.70
N THR A 352 -3.13 17.48 7.69
CA THR A 352 -2.74 17.85 9.06
C THR A 352 -1.25 17.62 9.31
N CYS A 353 -0.76 18.02 10.49
CA CYS A 353 0.60 17.69 10.91
C CYS A 353 0.82 16.17 11.00
N VAL A 354 2.05 15.72 10.69
CA VAL A 354 2.39 14.29 10.54
C VAL A 354 2.14 13.46 11.82
N THR A 355 2.13 14.09 12.99
CA THR A 355 1.85 13.43 14.28
C THR A 355 0.41 13.57 14.76
N HIS A 356 -0.48 14.20 13.98
CA HIS A 356 -1.87 14.41 14.38
C HIS A 356 -2.59 13.09 14.69
N TYR A 357 -2.41 12.10 13.81
CA TYR A 357 -3.06 10.81 13.94
C TYR A 357 -2.27 9.85 14.83
N TRP A 358 -3.01 9.04 15.59
CA TRP A 358 -2.44 7.99 16.43
C TRP A 358 -1.85 6.85 15.60
N ALA A 359 -0.94 6.08 16.19
CA ALA A 359 -0.17 5.03 15.50
C ALA A 359 -1.06 4.02 14.75
N ASN A 360 -2.20 3.64 15.36
CA ASN A 360 -3.14 2.69 14.78
C ASN A 360 -3.71 3.11 13.41
N TRP A 361 -3.82 4.42 13.12
CA TRP A 361 -4.32 4.90 11.84
C TRP A 361 -3.35 4.56 10.71
N GLU A 362 -2.07 4.87 10.92
CA GLU A 362 -1.01 4.56 9.96
C GLU A 362 -0.74 3.07 9.87
N LEU A 363 -0.74 2.36 11.00
CA LEU A 363 -0.49 0.91 11.02
C LEU A 363 -1.53 0.13 10.20
N GLY A 364 -2.81 0.50 10.26
CA GLY A 364 -3.83 -0.10 9.40
C GLY A 364 -3.54 0.15 7.92
N ASN A 365 -3.27 1.40 7.55
CA ASN A 365 -3.02 1.76 6.14
C ASN A 365 -1.73 1.11 5.61
N MET A 366 -0.65 1.06 6.39
CA MET A 366 0.56 0.33 6.03
C MET A 366 0.30 -1.18 5.89
N ALA A 367 -0.44 -1.80 6.81
CA ALA A 367 -0.79 -3.22 6.70
C ALA A 367 -1.60 -3.50 5.43
N THR A 368 -2.50 -2.59 5.06
CA THR A 368 -3.26 -2.68 3.80
C THR A 368 -2.35 -2.57 2.59
N MET A 369 -1.41 -1.62 2.58
CA MET A 369 -0.46 -1.47 1.48
C MET A 369 0.43 -2.72 1.32
N VAL A 370 0.99 -3.24 2.42
CA VAL A 370 1.76 -4.50 2.42
C VAL A 370 0.92 -5.67 1.90
N ALA A 371 -0.34 -5.78 2.34
CA ALA A 371 -1.21 -6.86 1.91
C ALA A 371 -1.61 -6.77 0.42
N ILE A 372 -1.92 -5.56 -0.08
CA ILE A 372 -2.27 -5.32 -1.48
C ILE A 372 -1.05 -5.56 -2.37
N GLY A 373 0.11 -5.04 -2.00
CA GLY A 373 1.35 -5.23 -2.75
C GLY A 373 1.66 -6.70 -2.95
N ALA A 374 1.63 -7.50 -1.88
CA ALA A 374 1.81 -8.94 -2.01
C ALA A 374 0.67 -9.62 -2.79
N LEU A 375 -0.61 -9.32 -2.50
CA LEU A 375 -1.75 -9.93 -3.22
C LEU A 375 -1.68 -9.66 -4.74
N CYS A 376 -1.22 -8.48 -5.15
CA CYS A 376 -1.22 -8.04 -6.55
C CYS A 376 0.12 -8.25 -7.26
N ASP A 377 1.08 -8.92 -6.61
CA ASP A 377 2.44 -9.07 -7.12
C ASP A 377 3.15 -7.71 -7.39
N ASP A 378 2.79 -6.68 -6.62
CA ASP A 378 3.26 -5.29 -6.73
C ASP A 378 4.29 -4.97 -5.63
N TRP A 379 5.57 -5.16 -5.99
CA TRP A 379 6.71 -4.84 -5.13
C TRP A 379 6.77 -3.38 -4.69
N PRO A 380 6.57 -2.38 -5.58
CA PRO A 380 6.48 -0.99 -5.16
C PRO A 380 5.56 -0.71 -3.98
N ILE A 381 4.29 -1.13 -4.04
CA ILE A 381 3.29 -0.89 -2.98
C ILE A 381 3.71 -1.61 -1.69
N TYR A 382 4.24 -2.82 -1.81
CA TYR A 382 4.72 -3.60 -0.68
C TYR A 382 5.92 -2.92 0.01
N GLU A 383 6.96 -2.57 -0.75
CA GLU A 383 8.18 -1.93 -0.24
C GLU A 383 7.86 -0.56 0.38
N GLN A 384 6.93 0.18 -0.23
CA GLN A 384 6.36 1.42 0.28
C GLN A 384 5.87 1.28 1.73
N GLY A 385 5.08 0.25 2.04
CA GLY A 385 4.55 0.02 3.39
C GLY A 385 5.66 -0.33 4.40
N LEU A 386 6.60 -1.20 4.01
CA LEU A 386 7.70 -1.60 4.89
C LEU A 386 8.68 -0.47 5.16
N GLU A 387 8.91 0.41 4.19
CA GLU A 387 9.79 1.54 4.35
C GLU A 387 9.22 2.58 5.31
N TYR A 388 7.92 2.86 5.22
CA TYR A 388 7.27 3.73 6.20
C TYR A 388 7.31 3.11 7.62
N PHE A 389 7.17 1.79 7.76
CA PHE A 389 7.34 1.13 9.05
C PHE A 389 8.71 1.43 9.66
N ARG A 390 9.80 1.34 8.87
CA ARG A 390 11.16 1.55 9.37
C ARG A 390 11.49 3.02 9.62
N HIS A 391 11.06 3.90 8.73
CA HIS A 391 11.63 5.25 8.59
C HIS A 391 10.58 6.36 8.45
N GLY A 392 9.29 6.04 8.51
CA GLY A 392 8.20 7.00 8.36
C GLY A 392 8.23 8.11 9.40
N ALA A 393 7.77 9.30 9.00
CA ALA A 393 7.76 10.47 9.87
C ALA A 393 6.56 10.50 10.84
N GLY A 394 5.54 9.66 10.64
CA GLY A 394 4.37 9.59 11.50
C GLY A 394 4.44 8.51 12.58
N ASN A 395 3.40 8.50 13.43
CA ASN A 395 3.33 7.78 14.69
C ASN A 395 3.26 6.25 14.59
N GLY A 396 2.99 5.68 13.42
CA GLY A 396 2.93 4.26 13.11
C GLY A 396 4.27 3.68 12.68
N SER A 397 5.25 4.50 12.28
CA SER A 397 6.62 4.05 12.15
C SER A 397 7.12 3.46 13.47
N ILE A 398 7.91 2.40 13.44
CA ILE A 398 8.33 1.67 14.64
C ILE A 398 9.05 2.57 15.65
N GLY A 399 9.87 3.49 15.14
CA GLY A 399 10.61 4.46 15.94
C GLY A 399 9.74 5.48 16.67
N ARG A 400 8.52 5.74 16.18
CA ARG A 400 7.55 6.65 16.82
C ARG A 400 6.42 5.94 17.56
N ALA A 401 6.02 4.77 17.10
CA ALA A 401 5.04 3.94 17.79
C ALA A 401 5.58 3.48 19.15
N VAL A 402 6.86 3.07 19.18
CA VAL A 402 7.63 2.77 20.39
C VAL A 402 8.72 3.83 20.53
N TRP A 403 8.32 5.04 20.91
CA TRP A 403 9.18 6.22 20.85
C TRP A 403 10.25 6.29 21.94
N HIS A 404 10.04 5.61 23.07
CA HIS A 404 10.96 5.62 24.20
C HIS A 404 11.25 4.20 24.69
N LEU A 405 12.52 3.86 24.84
CA LEU A 405 12.97 2.59 25.43
C LEU A 405 13.41 2.85 26.87
N HIS A 406 12.66 2.31 27.83
CA HIS A 406 13.03 2.32 29.25
C HIS A 406 14.13 1.31 29.56
N SER A 407 14.18 0.22 28.79
CA SER A 407 15.23 -0.77 28.76
C SER A 407 15.23 -1.51 27.42
N SER A 408 16.15 -2.46 27.23
CA SER A 408 16.13 -3.35 26.05
C SER A 408 14.89 -4.24 25.95
N SER A 409 14.08 -4.35 27.01
CA SER A 409 12.92 -5.25 27.08
C SER A 409 11.59 -4.51 27.34
N LEU A 410 11.60 -3.19 27.50
CA LEU A 410 10.40 -2.39 27.77
C LEU A 410 10.47 -1.06 27.00
N GLY A 411 9.57 -0.91 26.04
CA GLY A 411 9.43 0.28 25.22
C GLY A 411 8.05 0.90 25.35
N GLN A 412 7.97 2.18 25.65
CA GLN A 412 6.70 2.88 25.81
C GLN A 412 6.00 3.06 24.47
N TRP A 413 4.80 2.48 24.37
CA TRP A 413 3.91 2.69 23.24
C TRP A 413 3.30 4.08 23.30
N GLN A 414 3.30 4.81 22.18
CA GLN A 414 2.94 6.23 22.15
C GLN A 414 1.49 6.48 22.60
N GLU A 415 0.55 5.61 22.20
CA GLU A 415 -0.87 5.74 22.55
C GLU A 415 -1.20 5.42 24.02
N SER A 416 -0.23 5.00 24.84
CA SER A 416 -0.49 4.49 26.20
C SER A 416 -1.13 5.53 27.12
N GLY A 417 -0.92 6.82 26.87
CA GLY A 417 -1.55 7.91 27.62
C GLY A 417 -2.98 8.25 27.18
N ARG A 418 -3.47 7.69 26.06
CA ARG A 418 -4.82 7.90 25.53
C ARG A 418 -5.82 6.93 26.18
N ASP A 419 -5.73 5.66 25.81
CA ASP A 419 -6.49 4.55 26.36
C ASP A 419 -5.84 3.22 25.96
N GLN A 420 -6.12 2.17 26.75
CA GLN A 420 -5.48 0.88 26.52
C GLN A 420 -6.10 0.10 25.36
N ALA A 421 -7.36 0.33 25.01
CA ALA A 421 -8.00 -0.39 23.90
C ALA A 421 -7.31 -0.10 22.56
N HIS A 422 -7.04 1.18 22.27
CA HIS A 422 -6.35 1.59 21.05
C HIS A 422 -4.85 1.29 21.11
N THR A 423 -4.25 1.35 22.30
CA THR A 423 -2.86 0.90 22.51
C THR A 423 -2.70 -0.57 22.09
N ILE A 424 -3.58 -1.45 22.56
CA ILE A 424 -3.57 -2.88 22.19
C ILE A 424 -3.92 -3.07 20.70
N MET A 425 -4.83 -2.26 20.15
CA MET A 425 -5.14 -2.25 18.72
C MET A 425 -3.89 -2.00 17.85
N GLY A 426 -3.12 -0.97 18.19
CA GLY A 426 -1.89 -0.63 17.49
C GLY A 426 -0.87 -1.77 17.52
N VAL A 427 -0.69 -2.41 18.68
CA VAL A 427 0.18 -3.59 18.83
C VAL A 427 -0.26 -4.72 17.89
N GLY A 428 -1.57 -4.99 17.78
CA GLY A 428 -2.10 -6.00 16.86
C GLY A 428 -1.89 -5.69 15.39
N LEU A 429 -2.13 -4.43 14.97
CA LEU A 429 -1.91 -4.01 13.58
C LEU A 429 -0.42 -4.09 13.20
N MET A 430 0.47 -3.73 14.13
CA MET A 430 1.91 -3.88 13.93
C MET A 430 2.32 -5.34 13.80
N ALA A 431 1.76 -6.23 14.63
CA ALA A 431 1.99 -7.66 14.50
C ALA A 431 1.55 -8.17 13.13
N ALA A 432 0.36 -7.79 12.66
CA ALA A 432 -0.14 -8.20 11.34
C ALA A 432 0.78 -7.76 10.20
N LEU A 433 1.25 -6.51 10.22
CA LEU A 433 2.23 -6.01 9.24
C LEU A 433 3.52 -6.83 9.29
N CYS A 434 4.10 -7.02 10.48
CA CYS A 434 5.34 -7.76 10.65
C CYS A 434 5.21 -9.23 10.24
N GLU A 435 4.06 -9.86 10.48
CA GLU A 435 3.80 -11.26 10.10
C GLU A 435 3.66 -11.43 8.59
N MET A 436 2.93 -10.54 7.91
CA MET A 436 2.87 -10.54 6.44
C MET A 436 4.26 -10.32 5.84
N ALA A 437 5.05 -9.40 6.39
CA ALA A 437 6.41 -9.16 5.94
C ALA A 437 7.32 -10.38 6.16
N TRP A 438 7.22 -11.02 7.33
CA TRP A 438 7.97 -12.21 7.69
C TRP A 438 7.71 -13.36 6.72
N ASN A 439 6.44 -13.59 6.36
CA ASN A 439 6.05 -14.67 5.45
C ASN A 439 6.48 -14.41 4.00
N GLN A 440 6.83 -13.17 3.65
CA GLN A 440 7.51 -12.87 2.40
C GLN A 440 9.03 -13.00 2.49
N GLY A 441 9.61 -12.98 3.71
CA GLY A 441 11.05 -13.07 3.96
C GLY A 441 11.71 -11.80 4.50
N ASP A 442 10.93 -10.78 4.89
CA ASP A 442 11.44 -9.53 5.48
C ASP A 442 11.25 -9.51 7.00
N ASP A 443 12.36 -9.45 7.76
CA ASP A 443 12.32 -9.47 9.23
C ASP A 443 12.02 -8.09 9.83
N MET A 444 10.74 -7.69 9.80
CA MET A 444 10.28 -6.46 10.46
C MET A 444 10.11 -6.63 11.97
N TYR A 445 9.93 -7.87 12.47
CA TYR A 445 9.93 -8.17 13.90
C TYR A 445 11.29 -7.89 14.55
N GLY A 446 12.38 -8.25 13.87
CA GLY A 446 13.76 -8.05 14.32
C GLY A 446 14.27 -6.62 14.19
N TRP A 447 13.55 -5.75 13.48
CA TRP A 447 14.00 -4.39 13.18
C TRP A 447 14.26 -3.56 14.45
N ASP A 448 15.30 -2.73 14.37
CA ASP A 448 15.76 -1.83 15.44
C ASP A 448 15.93 -2.54 16.80
N GLY A 449 16.58 -3.72 16.77
CA GLY A 449 16.91 -4.49 17.96
C GLY A 449 15.69 -5.15 18.63
N ASN A 450 14.70 -5.58 17.85
CA ASN A 450 13.39 -6.05 18.34
C ASN A 450 12.62 -4.96 19.10
N ARG A 451 12.67 -3.70 18.63
CA ARG A 451 11.93 -2.58 19.27
C ARG A 451 10.44 -2.90 19.42
N PHE A 452 9.85 -3.63 18.46
CA PHE A 452 8.45 -4.05 18.56
C PHE A 452 8.21 -4.99 19.75
N LEU A 453 9.11 -5.94 20.04
CA LEU A 453 8.99 -6.81 21.21
C LEU A 453 8.99 -5.99 22.51
N ALA A 454 9.91 -5.03 22.64
CA ALA A 454 9.96 -4.17 23.82
C ALA A 454 8.64 -3.37 24.00
N GLY A 455 8.06 -2.89 22.89
CA GLY A 455 6.73 -2.26 22.88
C GLY A 455 5.61 -3.21 23.31
N ALA A 456 5.55 -4.40 22.73
CA ALA A 456 4.53 -5.39 23.03
C ALA A 456 4.59 -5.86 24.49
N GLU A 457 5.79 -6.13 25.02
CA GLU A 457 5.99 -6.51 26.43
C GLU A 457 5.58 -5.39 27.39
N TYR A 458 5.87 -4.12 27.06
CA TYR A 458 5.43 -2.98 27.85
C TYR A 458 3.89 -2.87 27.92
N VAL A 459 3.21 -2.94 26.78
CA VAL A 459 1.75 -2.84 26.72
C VAL A 459 1.10 -4.04 27.41
N ALA A 460 1.61 -5.25 27.18
CA ALA A 460 1.13 -6.46 27.82
C ALA A 460 1.29 -6.38 29.35
N ARG A 461 2.46 -5.96 29.83
CA ARG A 461 2.75 -5.80 31.27
C ARG A 461 1.74 -4.90 31.94
N TYR A 462 1.49 -3.73 31.34
CA TYR A 462 0.53 -2.79 31.92
C TYR A 462 -0.89 -3.35 31.91
N ASN A 463 -1.28 -4.06 30.86
CA ASN A 463 -2.62 -4.66 30.71
C ASN A 463 -2.81 -5.98 31.50
N ASN A 464 -1.74 -6.57 32.02
CA ASN A 464 -1.78 -7.59 33.07
C ASN A 464 -2.00 -7.02 34.47
N GLY A 465 -2.09 -5.69 34.61
CA GLY A 465 -2.31 -5.03 35.90
C GLY A 465 -1.00 -4.63 36.61
N HIS A 466 0.16 -4.94 36.04
CA HIS A 466 1.45 -4.49 36.58
C HIS A 466 1.77 -3.03 36.26
N SER A 467 2.62 -2.40 37.06
CA SER A 467 3.12 -1.06 36.76
C SER A 467 4.18 -1.08 35.65
N VAL A 468 4.25 0.03 34.93
CA VAL A 468 5.29 0.35 33.95
C VAL A 468 5.74 1.80 34.18
N PRO A 469 7.01 2.14 33.90
CA PRO A 469 7.46 3.53 33.88
C PRO A 469 6.77 4.29 32.74
N TYR A 470 6.63 5.61 32.87
CA TYR A 470 6.00 6.43 31.84
C TYR A 470 6.71 7.77 31.70
N GLU A 471 7.25 8.03 30.51
CA GLU A 471 7.77 9.33 30.10
C GLU A 471 6.68 10.20 29.49
N THR A 472 6.78 11.52 29.68
CA THR A 472 5.82 12.46 29.07
C THR A 472 5.89 12.37 27.55
N TYR A 473 4.81 11.87 26.93
CA TYR A 473 4.68 11.82 25.49
C TYR A 473 4.22 13.17 24.95
N ARG A 474 4.83 13.63 23.85
CA ARG A 474 4.57 14.93 23.21
C ARG A 474 4.36 14.74 21.72
N TRP A 475 3.39 15.45 21.15
CA TRP A 475 3.10 15.43 19.72
C TRP A 475 2.47 16.75 19.26
N GLU A 476 2.33 16.93 17.96
CA GLU A 476 1.61 18.06 17.35
C GLU A 476 0.26 17.59 16.82
N ASN A 477 -0.77 18.44 16.92
CA ASN A 477 -2.15 18.12 16.59
C ASN A 477 -2.79 19.10 15.60
N GLY A 478 -3.58 18.58 14.66
CA GLY A 478 -4.39 19.36 13.73
C GLY A 478 -3.59 20.03 12.60
N HIS A 479 -4.26 20.92 11.86
CA HIS A 479 -3.66 21.64 10.72
C HIS A 479 -2.61 22.68 11.12
N ASN A 480 -2.66 23.18 12.36
CA ASN A 480 -1.76 24.21 12.87
C ASN A 480 -0.57 23.64 13.67
N CYS A 481 -0.43 22.32 13.74
CA CYS A 481 0.61 21.64 14.51
C CYS A 481 0.63 22.02 16.00
N ASP A 482 -0.55 22.15 16.64
CA ASP A 482 -0.64 22.60 18.03
C ASP A 482 0.03 21.58 18.97
N PRO A 483 0.97 21.99 19.84
CA PRO A 483 1.68 21.06 20.71
C PRO A 483 0.76 20.48 21.78
N GLN A 484 0.86 19.17 21.96
CA GLN A 484 0.10 18.38 22.93
C GLN A 484 1.05 17.56 23.81
N GLN A 485 0.55 17.13 24.97
CA GLN A 485 1.28 16.22 25.84
C GLN A 485 0.36 15.29 26.63
N GLN A 486 0.86 14.10 26.95
CA GLN A 486 0.30 13.17 27.92
C GLN A 486 1.37 12.85 28.95
N THR A 487 1.13 13.26 30.20
CA THR A 487 2.11 13.13 31.30
C THR A 487 1.89 11.87 32.15
N VAL A 488 0.79 11.16 31.94
CA VAL A 488 0.44 9.95 32.68
C VAL A 488 -0.07 8.87 31.73
N ILE A 489 0.20 7.61 32.07
CA ILE A 489 -0.40 6.46 31.40
C ILE A 489 -1.90 6.39 31.73
N SER A 490 -2.72 6.07 30.73
CA SER A 490 -4.18 6.01 30.90
C SER A 490 -4.63 4.69 31.51
N THR A 491 -5.46 4.77 32.55
CA THR A 491 -6.14 3.61 33.15
C THR A 491 -7.40 3.20 32.36
N ASN A 492 -7.82 4.00 31.38
CA ASN A 492 -9.02 3.73 30.61
C ASN A 492 -8.90 2.42 29.83
N GLN A 493 -9.90 1.54 29.96
CA GLN A 493 -9.97 0.22 29.32
C GLN A 493 -8.79 -0.71 29.61
N ARG A 494 -8.06 -0.48 30.71
CA ARG A 494 -6.92 -1.31 31.10
C ARG A 494 -7.32 -2.77 31.30
N GLY A 495 -6.53 -3.67 30.72
CA GLY A 495 -6.75 -5.11 30.80
C GLY A 495 -7.83 -5.63 29.85
N GLN A 496 -8.31 -4.81 28.90
CA GLN A 496 -9.20 -5.26 27.84
C GLN A 496 -8.57 -6.42 27.05
N LEU A 497 -9.37 -7.44 26.77
CA LEU A 497 -8.96 -8.60 25.99
C LEU A 497 -9.25 -8.37 24.50
N ARG A 498 -8.19 -8.44 23.68
CA ARG A 498 -8.23 -8.39 22.21
C ARG A 498 -7.34 -9.50 21.63
N PRO A 499 -7.69 -10.12 20.48
CA PRO A 499 -6.98 -11.26 19.92
C PRO A 499 -5.77 -10.81 19.08
N VAL A 500 -4.76 -10.26 19.76
CA VAL A 500 -3.54 -9.74 19.13
C VAL A 500 -2.27 -10.46 19.59
N TRP A 501 -2.35 -11.14 20.73
CA TRP A 501 -1.17 -11.56 21.49
C TRP A 501 -0.57 -12.87 20.97
N GLU A 502 -1.41 -13.78 20.48
CA GLU A 502 -0.95 -15.10 20.02
C GLU A 502 0.04 -15.00 18.85
N MET A 503 -0.18 -14.07 17.91
CA MET A 503 0.72 -13.82 16.79
C MET A 503 2.11 -13.40 17.26
N ILE A 504 2.16 -12.53 18.28
CA ILE A 504 3.40 -12.02 18.86
C ILE A 504 4.14 -13.13 19.62
N LEU A 505 3.41 -13.91 20.43
CA LEU A 505 3.96 -15.05 21.16
C LEU A 505 4.51 -16.12 20.20
N GLY A 506 3.70 -16.49 19.20
CA GLY A 506 4.05 -17.50 18.20
C GLY A 506 5.30 -17.12 17.40
N HIS A 507 5.47 -15.84 17.07
CA HIS A 507 6.69 -15.37 16.43
C HIS A 507 7.88 -15.35 17.40
N TYR A 508 7.83 -14.54 18.45
CA TYR A 508 9.03 -14.28 19.28
C TYR A 508 9.43 -15.48 20.13
N ALA A 509 8.51 -16.08 20.88
CA ALA A 509 8.81 -17.25 21.69
C ALA A 509 8.84 -18.52 20.83
N GLY A 510 7.82 -18.71 19.97
CA GLY A 510 7.67 -19.93 19.19
C GLY A 510 8.70 -20.11 18.08
N ARG A 511 8.91 -19.11 17.21
CA ARG A 511 9.88 -19.20 16.10
C ARG A 511 11.29 -18.80 16.51
N ARG A 512 11.45 -17.80 17.38
CA ARG A 512 12.76 -17.20 17.70
C ARG A 512 13.32 -17.57 19.08
N GLY A 513 12.56 -18.25 19.93
CA GLY A 513 13.01 -18.65 21.28
C GLY A 513 13.32 -17.47 22.21
N LEU A 514 12.74 -16.30 21.95
CA LEU A 514 12.94 -15.08 22.74
C LEU A 514 11.96 -15.04 23.93
N SER A 515 12.39 -14.37 25.00
CA SER A 515 11.58 -14.23 26.22
C SER A 515 10.43 -13.25 26.02
N THR A 516 9.20 -13.69 26.32
CA THR A 516 7.96 -12.90 26.17
C THR A 516 7.00 -13.06 27.36
N PRO A 517 7.44 -12.82 28.61
CA PRO A 517 6.67 -13.19 29.80
C PRO A 517 5.31 -12.47 29.89
N ASN A 518 5.25 -11.17 29.58
CA ASN A 518 4.00 -10.42 29.71
C ASN A 518 3.04 -10.73 28.56
N VAL A 519 3.56 -10.89 27.34
CA VAL A 519 2.75 -11.33 26.20
C VAL A 519 2.18 -12.73 26.45
N ALA A 520 2.99 -13.66 26.97
CA ALA A 520 2.53 -15.01 27.28
C ALA A 520 1.40 -15.03 28.33
N GLU A 521 1.47 -14.16 29.34
CA GLU A 521 0.41 -14.00 30.33
C GLU A 521 -0.88 -13.43 29.71
N MET A 522 -0.79 -12.46 28.80
CA MET A 522 -1.96 -11.96 28.05
C MET A 522 -2.60 -13.08 27.20
N VAL A 523 -1.78 -13.91 26.53
CA VAL A 523 -2.25 -15.07 25.75
C VAL A 523 -2.97 -16.08 26.65
N ALA A 524 -2.42 -16.39 27.84
CA ALA A 524 -3.01 -17.33 28.78
C ALA A 524 -4.41 -16.91 29.26
N ARG A 525 -4.68 -15.61 29.33
CA ARG A 525 -6.00 -15.05 29.71
C ARG A 525 -7.04 -15.11 28.59
N LEU A 526 -6.61 -15.28 27.35
CA LEU A 526 -7.47 -15.17 26.17
C LEU A 526 -7.74 -16.51 25.47
N ARG A 527 -6.80 -17.46 25.56
CA ARG A 527 -6.92 -18.79 24.95
C ARG A 527 -8.15 -19.56 25.48
N PRO A 528 -8.84 -20.35 24.63
CA PRO A 528 -8.72 -20.36 23.16
C PRO A 528 -9.36 -19.09 22.55
N GLU A 529 -8.71 -18.47 21.58
CA GLU A 529 -9.22 -17.26 20.91
C GLU A 529 -10.42 -17.55 19.98
N SER A 530 -11.36 -16.61 19.88
CA SER A 530 -12.43 -16.57 18.85
C SER A 530 -12.10 -15.56 17.75
N GLY A 531 -12.83 -15.64 16.63
CA GLY A 531 -12.88 -14.58 15.63
C GLY A 531 -13.85 -13.45 16.02
N ALA A 532 -14.41 -12.79 15.01
CA ALA A 532 -15.48 -11.82 15.21
C ALA A 532 -16.60 -12.35 16.11
N GLY A 533 -17.08 -11.47 16.97
CA GLY A 533 -18.18 -11.67 17.92
C GLY A 533 -17.74 -11.97 19.36
N GLY A 534 -16.51 -12.45 19.56
CA GLY A 534 -16.08 -12.98 20.86
C GLY A 534 -15.11 -12.11 21.68
N HIS A 535 -14.86 -10.87 21.27
CA HIS A 535 -14.00 -9.93 21.98
C HIS A 535 -14.46 -8.47 21.80
N ALA A 536 -13.90 -7.56 22.60
CA ALA A 536 -14.34 -6.18 22.74
C ALA A 536 -14.07 -5.25 21.53
N SER A 537 -13.41 -5.76 20.48
CA SER A 537 -12.98 -5.03 19.27
C SER A 537 -13.33 -5.80 18.00
N THR A 538 -14.57 -6.29 17.99
CA THR A 538 -15.11 -7.41 17.22
C THR A 538 -14.69 -7.50 15.74
N TYR A 539 -14.34 -6.38 15.09
CA TYR A 539 -13.96 -6.36 13.67
C TYR A 539 -12.65 -5.60 13.36
N ASP A 540 -11.96 -5.06 14.37
CA ASP A 540 -10.67 -4.38 14.19
C ASP A 540 -9.52 -5.38 13.92
N GLN A 541 -9.69 -6.64 14.33
CA GLN A 541 -8.76 -7.76 14.16
C GLN A 541 -9.52 -9.01 13.71
N LEU A 542 -8.93 -9.82 12.81
CA LEU A 542 -9.53 -11.09 12.35
C LEU A 542 -9.72 -12.13 13.47
N GLY A 543 -8.88 -12.07 14.51
CA GLY A 543 -8.90 -12.98 15.64
C GLY A 543 -8.44 -14.40 15.29
N LEU A 544 -8.92 -15.39 16.06
CA LEU A 544 -8.60 -16.82 15.90
C LEU A 544 -7.11 -17.15 16.07
N GLY A 545 -6.35 -16.35 16.81
CA GLY A 545 -4.92 -16.52 16.92
C GLY A 545 -4.54 -17.89 17.46
N SER A 546 -5.25 -18.41 18.47
CA SER A 546 -4.97 -19.74 19.04
C SER A 546 -5.08 -20.88 18.01
N LEU A 547 -5.88 -20.71 16.97
CA LEU A 547 -5.92 -21.60 15.82
C LEU A 547 -4.76 -21.31 14.87
N THR A 548 -4.55 -20.04 14.52
CA THR A 548 -3.69 -19.69 13.39
C THR A 548 -2.22 -19.49 13.72
N PHE A 549 -1.87 -19.02 14.91
CA PHE A 549 -0.52 -18.58 15.29
C PHE A 549 0.10 -19.34 16.47
N ALA A 550 -0.68 -20.11 17.24
CA ALA A 550 -0.13 -20.94 18.30
C ALA A 550 0.92 -21.91 17.75
N ARG A 551 2.04 -22.02 18.47
CA ARG A 551 3.24 -22.81 18.13
C ARG A 551 3.88 -23.39 19.37
#